data_AF-A0A7J6UFK3-F1
#
_entry.id   AF-A0A7J6UFK3-F1
#
_cell.length_a   1.000
_cell.length_b   1.000
_cell.length_c   1.000
_cell.angle_alpha   90.00
_cell.angle_beta   90.00
_cell.angle_gamma   90.00
#
_symmetry.space_group_name_H-M   'P 1'
#
loop_
_entity.id
_entity.type
_entity.pdbx_description
1 polymer ?
#
loop_
_entity_poly.entity_id
_entity_poly.type
_entity_poly.pdbx_seq_one_letter_code
_entity_poly.pdbx_strand_id
1 'polypeptide(L)'
;MQKFVTQYMKALDGSYVTLSSLADVAWSLCFSLTDDTSALAEVVRRIYEMPAPKSRAILLKMHEVQNSLNLEYPGIAKKHPVPTAWLTSMEENDKMDQDKTDSSRLHAEVLTLLDNVKGTHGIRSRLSVERNVPIGPYHVDFFDAATGLVIDIDTPSRPTSRWPLSNTMVF
;
A
#
# COMPACT_ATOMS: atom_id res chain seq x y z
N MET A 1 19.43 10.02 5.40
CA MET A 1 18.27 10.15 4.50
C MET A 1 18.05 11.59 4.03
N GLN A 2 18.01 12.57 4.94
CA GLN A 2 17.81 14.00 4.61
C GLN A 2 18.78 14.55 3.53
N LYS A 3 20.08 14.21 3.60
CA LYS A 3 21.06 14.58 2.54
C LYS A 3 20.72 13.99 1.15
N PHE A 4 20.21 12.76 1.10
CA PHE A 4 19.80 12.11 -0.15
C PHE A 4 18.57 12.80 -0.73
N VAL A 5 17.58 13.11 0.11
CA VAL A 5 16.36 13.82 -0.29
C VAL A 5 16.69 15.21 -0.82
N THR A 6 17.54 15.98 -0.14
CA THR A 6 17.97 17.29 -0.61
C THR A 6 18.78 17.22 -1.91
N GLN A 7 19.65 16.22 -2.08
CA GLN A 7 20.39 16.00 -3.32
C GLN A 7 19.48 15.57 -4.47
N TYR A 8 18.50 14.70 -4.20
CA TYR A 8 17.51 14.28 -5.18
C TYR A 8 16.61 15.45 -5.60
N MET A 9 16.16 16.27 -4.66
CA MET A 9 15.43 17.52 -4.95
C MET A 9 16.24 18.52 -5.77
N LYS A 10 17.55 18.62 -5.55
CA LYS A 10 18.42 19.44 -6.40
C LYS A 10 18.64 18.82 -7.79
N ALA A 11 18.69 17.49 -7.90
CA ALA A 11 18.80 16.79 -9.18
C ALA A 11 17.50 16.83 -10.00
N LEU A 12 16.37 16.89 -9.32
CA LEU A 12 15.01 17.01 -9.87
C LEU A 12 14.83 18.29 -10.71
N ASP A 13 15.61 19.34 -10.46
CA ASP A 13 15.53 20.60 -11.20
C ASP A 13 16.44 20.61 -12.45
N GLY A 14 17.32 19.62 -12.62
CA GLY A 14 18.33 19.58 -13.67
C GLY A 14 18.25 18.41 -14.67
N SER A 15 17.29 17.49 -14.53
CA SER A 15 17.26 16.26 -15.34
C SER A 15 15.84 15.79 -15.68
N TYR A 16 15.70 14.99 -16.76
CA TYR A 16 14.44 14.34 -17.17
C TYR A 16 13.99 13.33 -16.12
N VAL A 17 13.32 13.81 -15.07
CA VAL A 17 12.76 12.93 -14.06
C VAL A 17 11.51 12.25 -14.60
N THR A 18 11.53 10.92 -14.59
CA THR A 18 10.39 10.12 -15.06
C THR A 18 9.33 9.98 -13.97
N LEU A 19 8.08 9.80 -14.37
CA LEU A 19 6.99 9.47 -13.44
C LEU A 19 7.29 8.24 -12.59
N SER A 20 7.93 7.22 -13.18
CA SER A 20 8.32 6.01 -12.44
C SER A 20 9.26 6.34 -11.29
N SER A 21 10.27 7.18 -11.55
CA SER A 21 11.23 7.59 -10.52
C SER A 21 10.58 8.43 -9.42
N LEU A 22 9.65 9.32 -9.77
CA LEU A 22 8.88 10.08 -8.79
C LEU A 22 8.02 9.15 -7.92
N ALA A 23 7.33 8.19 -8.53
CA ALA A 23 6.49 7.24 -7.80
C ALA A 23 7.33 6.37 -6.83
N ASP A 24 8.51 5.90 -7.26
CA ASP A 24 9.43 5.15 -6.40
C ASP A 24 9.88 5.97 -5.19
N VAL A 25 10.18 7.26 -5.40
CA VAL A 25 10.59 8.17 -4.33
C VAL A 25 9.42 8.50 -3.40
N ALA A 26 8.24 8.82 -3.92
CA ALA A 26 7.04 9.07 -3.11
C ALA A 26 6.73 7.87 -2.21
N TRP A 27 6.73 6.68 -2.80
CA TRP A 27 6.51 5.42 -2.10
C TRP A 27 7.56 5.21 -1.02
N SER A 28 8.86 5.33 -1.35
CA SER A 28 9.94 5.18 -0.37
C SER A 28 9.88 6.20 0.76
N LEU A 29 9.44 7.44 0.48
CA LEU A 29 9.29 8.48 1.48
C LEU A 29 8.14 8.21 2.45
N CYS A 30 7.03 7.62 1.99
CA CYS A 30 5.91 7.24 2.87
C CYS A 30 6.35 6.23 3.94
N PHE A 31 7.23 5.29 3.59
CA PHE A 31 7.74 4.27 4.51
C PHE A 31 9.05 4.65 5.20
N SER A 32 9.50 5.88 5.01
CA SER A 32 10.71 6.36 5.67
C SER A 32 10.41 6.97 7.03
N LEU A 33 11.24 6.65 8.03
CA LEU A 33 11.16 7.21 9.39
C LEU A 33 11.68 8.66 9.46
N THR A 34 11.24 9.53 8.53
CA THR A 34 11.69 10.93 8.45
C THR A 34 10.61 11.89 8.94
N ASP A 35 10.97 12.81 9.83
CA ASP A 35 10.06 13.86 10.30
C ASP A 35 9.83 14.96 9.24
N ASP A 36 10.77 15.12 8.31
CA ASP A 36 10.68 16.10 7.24
C ASP A 36 9.90 15.55 6.05
N THR A 37 8.63 15.94 5.97
CA THR A 37 7.68 15.52 4.93
C THR A 37 7.57 16.51 3.76
N SER A 38 8.36 17.61 3.79
CA SER A 38 8.33 18.63 2.72
C SER A 38 8.66 18.05 1.35
N ALA A 39 9.57 17.07 1.33
CA ALA A 39 9.95 16.39 0.12
C ALA A 39 8.85 15.50 -0.45
N LEU A 40 8.13 14.80 0.42
CA LEU A 40 6.99 13.99 0.01
C LEU A 40 5.91 14.88 -0.62
N ALA A 41 5.59 16.02 0.01
CA ALA A 41 4.61 16.96 -0.51
C ALA A 41 4.97 17.48 -1.91
N GLU A 42 6.22 17.84 -2.14
CA GLU A 42 6.68 18.33 -3.44
C GLU A 42 6.70 17.24 -4.52
N VAL A 43 7.12 16.02 -4.19
CA VAL A 43 7.08 14.89 -5.13
C VAL A 43 5.64 14.56 -5.51
N VAL A 44 4.73 14.48 -4.53
CA VAL A 44 3.30 14.20 -4.76
C VAL A 44 2.67 15.27 -5.65
N ARG A 45 2.95 16.55 -5.39
CA ARG A 45 2.50 17.66 -6.25
C ARG A 45 2.93 17.44 -7.70
N ARG A 46 4.21 17.14 -7.94
CA ARG A 46 4.74 16.91 -9.30
C ARG A 46 4.10 15.70 -9.96
N ILE A 47 3.85 14.61 -9.23
CA ILE A 47 3.19 13.41 -9.77
C ILE A 47 1.77 13.73 -10.25
N TYR A 48 0.98 14.42 -9.44
CA TYR A 48 -0.42 14.73 -9.78
C TYR A 48 -0.58 15.80 -10.87
N GLU A 49 0.47 16.57 -11.17
CA GLU A 49 0.55 17.43 -12.36
C GLU A 49 0.79 16.65 -13.66
N MET A 50 1.24 15.40 -13.56
CA MET A 50 1.41 14.50 -14.71
C MET A 50 0.11 13.73 -15.00
N PRO A 51 -0.14 13.35 -16.27
CA PRO A 51 -1.27 12.50 -16.61
C PRO A 51 -1.15 11.12 -15.95
N ALA A 52 -2.29 10.57 -15.52
CA ALA A 52 -2.34 9.23 -14.94
C ALA A 52 -1.78 8.19 -15.93
N PRO A 53 -0.85 7.33 -15.51
CA PRO A 53 -0.23 6.34 -16.38
C PRO A 53 -1.15 5.13 -16.56
N LYS A 54 -0.89 4.35 -17.60
CA LYS A 54 -1.48 3.01 -17.76
C LYS A 54 -0.69 1.90 -17.06
N SER A 55 0.47 2.23 -16.50
CA SER A 55 1.36 1.25 -15.87
C SER A 55 0.79 0.80 -14.53
N ARG A 56 0.38 -0.47 -14.46
CA ARG A 56 -0.11 -1.11 -13.21
C ARG A 56 0.88 -0.96 -12.05
N ALA A 57 2.18 -1.13 -12.30
CA ALA A 57 3.20 -1.04 -11.26
C ALA A 57 3.25 0.36 -10.63
N ILE A 58 3.04 1.42 -11.42
CA ILE A 58 2.99 2.79 -10.90
C ILE A 58 1.68 3.03 -10.14
N LEU A 59 0.55 2.57 -10.71
CA LEU A 59 -0.77 2.78 -10.10
C LEU A 59 -0.90 2.08 -8.74
N LEU A 60 -0.41 0.83 -8.60
CA LEU A 60 -0.41 0.13 -7.31
C LEU A 60 0.45 0.86 -6.26
N LYS A 61 1.66 1.30 -6.64
CA LYS A 61 2.51 2.12 -5.74
C LYS A 61 1.82 3.42 -5.33
N MET A 62 1.20 4.11 -6.29
CA MET A 62 0.52 5.37 -6.01
C MET A 62 -0.75 5.19 -5.17
N HIS A 63 -1.42 4.04 -5.27
CA HIS A 63 -2.53 3.70 -4.38
C HIS A 63 -2.05 3.57 -2.92
N GLU A 64 -0.91 2.92 -2.70
CA GLU A 64 -0.29 2.83 -1.37
C GLU A 64 0.17 4.20 -0.84
N VAL A 65 0.77 5.02 -1.71
CA VAL A 65 1.10 6.42 -1.37
C VAL A 65 -0.17 7.16 -0.96
N GLN A 66 -1.25 7.07 -1.73
CA GLN A 66 -2.51 7.76 -1.43
C GLN A 66 -3.09 7.34 -0.07
N ASN A 67 -3.08 6.03 0.23
CA ASN A 67 -3.53 5.51 1.51
C ASN A 67 -2.67 6.04 2.66
N SER A 68 -1.35 6.05 2.49
CA SER A 68 -0.40 6.60 3.46
C SER A 68 -0.61 8.09 3.66
N LEU A 69 -0.85 8.86 2.59
CA LEU A 69 -1.17 10.29 2.68
C LEU A 69 -2.46 10.54 3.44
N ASN A 70 -3.49 9.71 3.25
CA ASN A 70 -4.77 9.85 3.94
C ASN A 70 -4.68 9.51 5.43
N LEU A 71 -3.90 8.48 5.80
CA LEU A 71 -3.80 8.00 7.18
C LEU A 71 -2.74 8.73 7.99
N GLU A 72 -1.53 8.91 7.42
CA GLU A 72 -0.35 9.36 8.15
C GLU A 72 0.00 10.83 7.85
N TYR A 73 -0.35 11.32 6.65
CA TYR A 73 0.01 12.67 6.21
C TYR A 73 -1.19 13.51 5.72
N PRO A 74 -2.30 13.62 6.50
CA PRO A 74 -3.55 14.22 6.03
C PRO A 74 -3.41 15.68 5.59
N GLY A 75 -2.43 16.41 6.14
CA GLY A 75 -2.11 17.77 5.71
C GLY A 75 -1.62 17.86 4.25
N ILE A 76 -0.85 16.85 3.80
CA ILE A 76 -0.40 16.74 2.41
C ILE A 76 -1.58 16.35 1.52
N ALA A 77 -2.36 15.32 1.91
CA ALA A 77 -3.54 14.89 1.16
C ALA A 77 -4.54 16.03 0.92
N LYS A 78 -4.77 16.87 1.94
CA LYS A 78 -5.66 18.03 1.83
C LYS A 78 -5.12 19.11 0.89
N LYS A 79 -3.81 19.36 0.90
CA LYS A 79 -3.17 20.40 0.08
C LYS A 79 -3.01 19.96 -1.37
N HIS A 80 -2.79 18.67 -1.60
CA HIS A 80 -2.56 18.06 -2.91
C HIS A 80 -3.59 16.95 -3.14
N PRO A 81 -4.86 17.32 -3.39
CA PRO A 81 -5.92 16.33 -3.61
C PRO A 81 -5.62 15.51 -4.86
N VAL A 82 -5.89 14.20 -4.78
CA VAL A 82 -5.70 13.29 -5.91
C VAL A 82 -6.62 13.69 -7.07
N PRO A 83 -6.09 13.84 -8.29
CA PRO A 83 -6.93 14.08 -9.47
C PRO A 83 -7.86 12.89 -9.73
N THR A 84 -9.08 13.15 -10.18
CA THR A 84 -10.09 12.10 -10.44
C THR A 84 -9.59 11.01 -11.37
N ALA A 85 -8.86 11.37 -12.45
CA ALA A 85 -8.31 10.38 -13.39
C ALA A 85 -7.30 9.43 -12.72
N TRP A 86 -6.50 9.94 -11.78
CA TRP A 86 -5.59 9.12 -10.98
C TRP A 86 -6.37 8.19 -10.05
N LEU A 87 -7.34 8.74 -9.32
CA LEU A 87 -8.16 7.97 -8.39
C LEU A 87 -8.85 6.79 -9.10
N THR A 88 -9.56 7.04 -10.20
CA THR A 88 -10.24 6.01 -10.99
C THR A 88 -9.25 4.94 -11.48
N SER A 89 -8.09 5.35 -12.01
CA SER A 89 -7.09 4.40 -12.53
C SER A 89 -6.49 3.51 -11.44
N MET A 90 -6.31 4.05 -10.23
CA MET A 90 -5.82 3.33 -9.07
C MET A 90 -6.86 2.33 -8.54
N GLU A 91 -8.11 2.77 -8.37
CA GLU A 91 -9.22 1.92 -7.91
C GLU A 91 -9.48 0.75 -8.87
N GLU A 92 -9.48 1.00 -10.17
CA GLU A 92 -9.61 -0.05 -11.18
C GLU A 92 -8.46 -1.07 -11.10
N ASN A 93 -7.23 -0.60 -10.89
CA ASN A 93 -6.08 -1.51 -10.77
C ASN A 93 -6.07 -2.30 -9.46
N ASP A 94 -6.47 -1.70 -8.35
CA ASP A 94 -6.60 -2.41 -7.07
C ASP A 94 -7.67 -3.50 -7.18
N LYS A 95 -8.84 -3.18 -7.76
CA LYS A 95 -9.89 -4.18 -8.04
C LYS A 95 -9.36 -5.35 -8.89
N MET A 96 -8.62 -5.05 -9.95
CA MET A 96 -7.97 -6.08 -10.78
C MET A 96 -6.83 -6.84 -10.07
N ASP A 97 -6.33 -6.35 -8.94
CA ASP A 97 -5.41 -7.09 -8.06
C ASP A 97 -6.20 -8.01 -7.14
N GLN A 98 -7.27 -7.52 -6.52
CA GLN A 98 -8.15 -8.32 -5.68
C GLN A 98 -8.80 -9.48 -6.42
N ASP A 99 -9.30 -9.27 -7.64
CA ASP A 99 -9.89 -10.35 -8.46
C ASP A 99 -8.88 -11.49 -8.75
N LYS A 100 -7.58 -11.17 -8.83
CA LYS A 100 -6.51 -12.18 -9.00
C LYS A 100 -6.22 -12.91 -7.70
N THR A 101 -6.28 -12.22 -6.56
CA THR A 101 -6.15 -12.82 -5.24
C THR A 101 -7.29 -13.82 -4.97
N ASP A 102 -8.52 -13.46 -5.34
CA ASP A 102 -9.68 -14.35 -5.18
C ASP A 102 -9.54 -15.65 -5.97
N SER A 103 -9.02 -15.57 -7.19
CA SER A 103 -8.78 -16.71 -8.08
C SER A 103 -7.42 -17.42 -7.87
N SER A 104 -6.59 -16.95 -6.92
CA SER A 104 -5.25 -17.47 -6.69
C SER A 104 -5.26 -18.85 -6.05
N ARG A 105 -4.62 -19.83 -6.70
CA ARG A 105 -4.44 -21.20 -6.16
C ARG A 105 -3.65 -21.20 -4.86
N LEU A 106 -2.63 -20.35 -4.76
CA LEU A 106 -1.83 -20.19 -3.54
C LEU A 106 -2.70 -19.78 -2.34
N HIS A 107 -3.61 -18.83 -2.53
CA HIS A 107 -4.52 -18.39 -1.47
C HIS A 107 -5.48 -19.50 -1.05
N ALA A 108 -5.97 -20.31 -2.01
CA ALA A 108 -6.80 -21.46 -1.69
C ALA A 108 -6.03 -22.55 -0.91
N GLU A 109 -4.76 -22.78 -1.24
CA GLU A 109 -3.89 -23.71 -0.52
C GLU A 109 -3.61 -23.22 0.90
N VAL A 110 -3.27 -21.94 1.08
CA VAL A 110 -3.06 -21.33 2.40
C VAL A 110 -4.33 -21.40 3.25
N LEU A 111 -5.51 -21.09 2.69
CA LEU A 111 -6.78 -21.22 3.40
C LEU A 111 -6.97 -22.65 3.95
N THR A 112 -6.71 -23.65 3.11
CA THR A 112 -6.82 -25.06 3.50
C THR A 112 -5.86 -25.41 4.64
N LEU A 113 -4.65 -24.85 4.64
CA LEU A 113 -3.68 -25.04 5.72
C LEU A 113 -4.14 -24.35 7.02
N LEU A 114 -4.68 -23.14 6.93
CA LEU A 114 -5.20 -22.38 8.07
C LEU A 114 -6.39 -23.09 8.74
N ASP A 115 -7.32 -23.65 7.96
CA ASP A 115 -8.43 -24.46 8.46
C ASP A 115 -7.97 -25.70 9.26
N ASN A 116 -6.77 -26.20 8.97
CA ASN A 116 -6.17 -27.37 9.62
C ASN A 116 -5.32 -27.03 10.85
N VAL A 117 -5.12 -25.75 11.16
CA VAL A 117 -4.38 -25.32 12.37
C VAL A 117 -5.19 -25.74 13.60
N LYS A 118 -4.62 -26.66 14.38
CA LYS A 118 -5.17 -27.09 15.67
C LYS A 118 -4.47 -26.31 16.77
N GLY A 119 -5.23 -25.70 17.66
CA GLY A 119 -4.69 -25.01 18.83
C GLY A 119 -3.91 -25.96 19.76
N THR A 120 -3.04 -25.38 20.59
CA THR A 120 -2.30 -26.12 21.62
C THR A 120 -3.22 -26.53 22.78
N HIS A 121 -2.88 -27.66 23.42
CA HIS A 121 -3.57 -28.17 24.62
C HIS A 121 -5.05 -28.58 24.46
N GLY A 122 -5.45 -29.10 23.30
CA GLY A 122 -6.81 -29.64 23.10
C GLY A 122 -7.89 -28.57 22.93
N ILE A 123 -7.50 -27.30 22.88
CA ILE A 123 -8.38 -26.20 22.48
C ILE A 123 -8.39 -26.17 20.95
N ARG A 124 -9.54 -26.44 20.33
CA ARG A 124 -9.75 -26.12 18.91
C ARG A 124 -9.81 -24.59 18.77
N SER A 125 -8.66 -23.93 18.61
CA SER A 125 -8.61 -22.57 18.06
C SER A 125 -8.75 -22.67 16.54
N ARG A 126 -9.94 -22.99 16.06
CA ARG A 126 -10.19 -22.90 14.61
C ARG A 126 -10.14 -21.43 14.26
N LEU A 127 -9.15 -21.03 13.47
CA LEU A 127 -9.11 -19.69 12.90
C LEU A 127 -10.31 -19.53 11.96
N SER A 128 -11.17 -18.55 12.23
CA SER A 128 -12.32 -18.24 11.39
C SER A 128 -11.93 -17.16 10.37
N VAL A 129 -11.00 -17.51 9.48
CA VAL A 129 -10.44 -16.56 8.52
C VAL A 129 -11.40 -16.30 7.36
N GLU A 130 -11.68 -15.02 7.12
CA GLU A 130 -12.34 -14.51 5.93
C GLU A 130 -11.29 -14.07 4.91
N ARG A 131 -11.56 -14.26 3.61
CA ARG A 131 -10.62 -13.93 2.52
C ARG A 131 -10.85 -12.54 1.97
N ASN A 132 -9.76 -11.90 1.53
CA ASN A 132 -9.80 -10.65 0.75
C ASN A 132 -10.67 -9.58 1.42
N VAL A 133 -10.43 -9.37 2.71
CA VAL A 133 -11.27 -8.53 3.57
C VAL A 133 -10.75 -7.09 3.52
N PRO A 134 -11.62 -6.10 3.30
CA PRO A 134 -11.24 -4.70 3.46
C PRO A 134 -11.05 -4.36 4.94
N ILE A 135 -9.85 -3.95 5.32
CA ILE A 135 -9.48 -3.47 6.65
C ILE A 135 -8.89 -2.06 6.51
N GLY A 136 -9.67 -1.05 6.88
CA GLY A 136 -9.33 0.35 6.62
C GLY A 136 -9.26 0.62 5.11
N PRO A 137 -8.23 1.34 4.61
CA PRO A 137 -8.07 1.57 3.17
C PRO A 137 -7.35 0.43 2.44
N TYR A 138 -7.05 -0.67 3.13
CA TYR A 138 -6.31 -1.82 2.58
C TYR A 138 -7.21 -3.05 2.48
N HIS A 139 -6.86 -3.96 1.58
CA HIS A 139 -7.39 -5.33 1.57
C HIS A 139 -6.31 -6.26 2.06
N VAL A 140 -6.68 -7.15 2.97
CA VAL A 140 -5.81 -8.20 3.52
C VAL A 140 -6.22 -9.55 2.96
N ASP A 141 -5.26 -10.46 2.81
CA ASP A 141 -5.53 -11.76 2.19
C ASP A 141 -6.42 -12.64 3.07
N PHE A 142 -6.17 -12.62 4.38
CA PHE A 142 -7.02 -13.28 5.38
C PHE A 142 -7.15 -12.45 6.66
N PHE A 143 -8.36 -12.44 7.23
CA PHE A 143 -8.65 -11.79 8.50
C PHE A 143 -9.50 -12.69 9.42
N ASP A 144 -9.09 -12.83 10.67
CA ASP A 144 -9.90 -13.46 11.72
C ASP A 144 -10.41 -12.39 12.70
N ALA A 145 -11.68 -12.02 12.56
CA ALA A 145 -12.30 -10.98 13.37
C ALA A 145 -12.35 -11.32 14.87
N ALA A 146 -12.36 -12.61 15.25
CA ALA A 146 -12.43 -13.01 16.65
C ALA A 146 -11.12 -12.76 17.39
N THR A 147 -9.99 -12.87 16.69
CA THR A 147 -8.64 -12.74 17.27
C THR A 147 -7.94 -11.44 16.85
N GLY A 148 -8.43 -10.77 15.81
CA GLY A 148 -7.77 -9.62 15.19
C GLY A 148 -6.55 -10.01 14.35
N LEU A 149 -6.37 -11.29 14.03
CA LEU A 149 -5.23 -11.76 13.24
C LEU A 149 -5.42 -11.43 11.76
N VAL A 150 -4.39 -10.79 11.19
CA VAL A 150 -4.25 -10.55 9.75
C VAL A 150 -3.14 -11.43 9.21
N ILE A 151 -3.39 -12.07 8.07
CA ILE A 151 -2.41 -12.89 7.36
C ILE A 151 -2.36 -12.41 5.92
N ASP A 152 -1.19 -11.91 5.52
CA ASP A 152 -0.90 -11.52 4.14
C ASP A 152 0.15 -12.44 3.53
N ILE A 153 -0.05 -12.79 2.26
CA ILE A 153 0.88 -13.61 1.50
C ILE A 153 1.82 -12.69 0.72
N ASP A 154 3.06 -12.64 1.18
CA ASP A 154 4.13 -11.94 0.48
C ASP A 154 4.61 -12.76 -0.73
N THR A 155 4.54 -12.17 -1.93
CA THR A 155 5.04 -12.80 -3.16
C THR A 155 5.89 -11.81 -3.96
N PRO A 156 6.85 -12.26 -4.77
CA PRO A 156 7.63 -11.36 -5.62
C PRO A 156 6.76 -10.49 -6.56
N SER A 157 5.58 -10.97 -6.94
CA SER A 157 4.61 -10.25 -7.77
C SER A 157 3.70 -9.28 -7.00
N ARG A 158 3.60 -9.45 -5.69
CA ARG A 158 2.77 -8.66 -4.77
C ARG A 158 3.51 -8.58 -3.43
N PRO A 159 4.58 -7.77 -3.35
CA PRO A 159 5.28 -7.60 -2.10
C PRO A 159 4.35 -6.98 -1.07
N THR A 160 4.31 -7.50 0.16
CA THR A 160 3.46 -6.94 1.21
C THR A 160 4.02 -5.61 1.71
N SER A 161 3.71 -4.52 1.01
CA SER A 161 3.98 -3.15 1.44
C SER A 161 2.74 -2.43 1.96
N ARG A 162 1.60 -3.13 2.01
CA ARG A 162 0.28 -2.56 2.32
C ARG A 162 0.05 -2.28 3.80
N TRP A 163 0.97 -2.65 4.70
CA TRP A 163 0.78 -2.41 6.13
C TRP A 163 1.53 -1.17 6.59
N PRO A 164 0.85 -0.14 7.12
CA PRO A 164 1.56 0.94 7.79
C PRO A 164 2.28 0.35 9.01
N LEU A 165 3.60 0.51 9.06
CA LEU A 165 4.43 0.20 10.24
C LEU A 165 4.16 1.16 11.41
N SER A 166 3.17 2.05 11.30
CA SER A 166 2.81 2.98 12.35
C SER A 166 2.03 2.28 13.47
N ASN A 167 2.42 2.57 14.72
CA ASN A 167 1.89 2.03 15.98
C ASN A 167 0.40 2.36 16.26
N THR A 168 -0.38 2.69 15.25
CA THR A 168 -1.73 3.25 15.40
C THR A 168 -2.76 2.36 14.71
N MET A 169 -2.86 1.11 15.17
CA MET A 169 -4.12 0.38 15.05
C MET A 169 -4.86 0.49 16.36
N VAL A 170 -5.88 1.35 16.36
CA VAL A 170 -6.98 1.24 17.29
C VAL A 170 -7.99 0.33 16.60
N PHE A 171 -8.08 -0.91 17.07
CA PHE A 171 -9.20 -1.81 16.80
C PHE A 171 -10.46 -1.29 17.52
#